data_AF-A0A7D9E2N9-F1
#
_entry.id   AF-A0A7D9E2N9-F1
#
_cell.length_a   1.000
_cell.length_b   1.000
_cell.length_c   1.000
_cell.angle_alpha   90.00
_cell.angle_beta   90.00
_cell.angle_gamma   90.00
#
_symmetry.space_group_name_H-M   'P 1'
#
loop_
_entity.id
_entity.type
_entity.pdbx_description
1 polymer ?
#
loop_
_entity_poly.entity_id
_entity_poly.type
_entity_poly.pdbx_seq_one_letter_code
_entity_poly.pdbx_strand_id
1 'polypeptide(L)'
;MLGRHSPPENHPIANNSVQYFSVVAGVAILSGLSLPLASYTVFRDYTYSKDVISVNNRNVYMVFSYFWFFIGLPMGFFSAILRILKAMLVGALMLPRIDHSVMPDGFQQIDQGFNAYICYLHVQTAYRNPILRVFCQILSDQTQKNTGPKWTRSAQARARWFLALTLARNPQLASDRKPDVRAPEPVQADHAEHGDVKIEVGQYGSDNAGLIQDK
;
A
#
# COMPACT_ATOMS: atom_id res chain seq x y z
N MET A 1 14.70 71.34 1.83
CA MET A 1 14.69 69.88 2.04
C MET A 1 14.02 69.21 0.86
N LEU A 2 14.78 68.70 -0.10
CA LEU A 2 14.27 67.74 -1.08
C LEU A 2 15.40 66.73 -1.33
N GLY A 3 15.33 65.62 -0.61
CA GLY A 3 16.22 64.48 -0.83
C GLY A 3 15.90 63.88 -2.19
N ARG A 4 16.80 64.10 -3.15
CA ARG A 4 16.70 63.49 -4.48
C ARG A 4 17.00 62.01 -4.32
N HIS A 5 15.96 61.19 -4.40
CA HIS A 5 16.05 59.74 -4.36
C HIS A 5 16.83 59.27 -5.60
N SER A 6 18.07 58.82 -5.42
CA SER A 6 18.84 58.18 -6.48
C SER A 6 18.15 56.88 -6.91
N PRO A 7 18.01 56.61 -8.21
CA PRO A 7 17.41 55.36 -8.67
C PRO A 7 18.36 54.18 -8.37
N PRO A 8 17.83 52.98 -8.11
CA PRO A 8 18.63 51.81 -7.79
C PRO A 8 19.55 51.46 -8.97
N GLU A 9 20.84 51.34 -8.68
CA GLU A 9 21.87 50.92 -9.62
C GLU A 9 21.63 49.44 -9.98
N ASN A 10 21.20 49.18 -11.22
CA ASN A 10 20.96 47.82 -11.70
C ASN A 10 22.30 47.07 -11.78
N HIS A 11 22.62 46.29 -10.75
CA HIS A 11 23.86 45.53 -10.69
C HIS A 11 23.97 44.54 -11.87
N PRO A 12 24.99 44.64 -12.74
CA PRO A 12 25.11 43.87 -13.98
C PRO A 12 25.21 42.34 -13.75
N ILE A 13 25.59 41.92 -12.54
CA ILE A 13 25.69 40.52 -12.14
C ILE A 13 24.30 39.85 -12.10
N ALA A 14 23.27 40.59 -11.65
CA ALA A 14 21.91 40.08 -11.59
C ALA A 14 21.35 39.80 -12.99
N ASN A 15 21.61 40.70 -13.95
CA ASN A 15 21.13 40.57 -15.32
C ASN A 15 21.72 39.34 -16.03
N ASN A 16 23.01 39.09 -15.84
CA ASN A 16 23.67 37.91 -16.43
C ASN A 16 23.10 36.62 -15.85
N SER A 17 22.93 36.53 -14.53
CA SER A 17 22.35 35.35 -13.88
C SER A 17 20.93 35.04 -14.40
N VAL A 18 20.08 36.05 -14.50
CA VAL A 18 18.70 35.92 -15.02
C VAL A 18 18.70 35.48 -16.48
N GLN A 19 19.63 35.97 -17.30
CA GLN A 19 19.79 35.54 -18.69
C GLN A 19 20.23 34.08 -18.82
N TYR A 20 21.16 33.63 -17.98
CA TYR A 20 21.55 32.22 -17.95
C TYR A 20 20.37 31.33 -17.56
N PHE A 21 19.60 31.69 -16.53
CA PHE A 21 18.43 30.93 -16.10
C PHE A 21 17.36 30.85 -17.20
N SER A 22 17.09 31.96 -17.91
CA SER A 22 16.08 31.96 -18.98
C SER A 22 16.49 31.14 -20.19
N VAL A 23 17.77 31.16 -20.58
CA VAL A 23 18.30 30.33 -21.67
C VAL A 23 18.25 28.85 -21.30
N VAL A 24 18.69 28.48 -20.10
CA VAL A 24 18.65 27.08 -19.62
C VAL A 24 17.20 26.58 -19.53
N ALA A 25 16.29 27.39 -19.00
CA ALA A 25 14.86 27.05 -18.95
C ALA A 25 14.26 26.86 -20.35
N GLY A 26 14.59 27.75 -21.31
CA GLY A 26 14.14 27.63 -22.69
C GLY A 26 14.61 26.34 -23.37
N VAL A 27 15.89 25.98 -23.19
CA VAL A 27 16.45 24.72 -23.72
C VAL A 27 15.82 23.49 -23.04
N ALA A 28 15.57 23.54 -21.74
CA ALA A 28 14.90 22.46 -21.00
C ALA A 28 13.46 22.25 -21.48
N ILE A 29 12.70 23.33 -21.71
CA ILE A 29 11.33 23.25 -22.24
C ILE A 29 11.33 22.70 -23.67
N LEU A 30 12.23 23.20 -24.54
CA LEU A 30 12.33 22.74 -25.92
C LEU A 30 12.66 21.25 -26.00
N SER A 31 13.66 20.81 -25.23
CA SER A 31 14.03 19.39 -25.16
C SER A 31 12.87 18.55 -24.60
N GLY A 32 12.23 18.97 -23.51
CA GLY A 32 11.08 18.27 -22.91
C GLY A 32 9.88 18.11 -23.85
N LEU A 33 9.61 19.11 -24.70
CA LEU A 33 8.51 19.08 -25.68
C LEU A 33 8.84 18.30 -26.96
N SER A 34 10.12 18.19 -27.33
CA SER A 34 10.51 17.52 -28.57
C SER A 34 10.17 16.02 -28.61
N LEU A 35 10.26 15.32 -27.47
CA LEU A 35 9.89 13.90 -27.35
C LEU A 35 8.41 13.61 -27.59
N PRO A 36 7.46 14.21 -26.84
CA PRO A 36 6.04 13.97 -27.07
C PRO A 36 5.60 14.45 -28.46
N LEU A 37 6.19 15.52 -28.97
CA LEU A 37 5.90 16.02 -30.31
C LEU A 37 6.36 15.04 -31.39
N ALA A 38 7.61 14.54 -31.33
CA ALA A 38 8.12 13.54 -32.26
C ALA A 38 7.37 12.21 -32.16
N SER A 39 7.03 11.78 -30.93
CA SER A 39 6.19 10.61 -30.70
C SER A 39 4.82 10.75 -31.36
N TYR A 40 4.13 11.87 -31.12
CA TYR A 40 2.79 12.11 -31.64
C TYR A 40 2.72 12.25 -33.16
N THR A 41 3.72 12.90 -33.77
CA THR A 41 3.71 13.27 -35.19
C THR A 41 4.38 12.26 -36.10
N VAL A 42 5.52 11.68 -35.71
CA VAL A 42 6.37 10.86 -36.59
C VAL A 42 6.28 9.38 -36.26
N PHE A 43 6.34 9.03 -34.97
CA PHE A 43 6.48 7.63 -34.54
C PHE A 43 5.17 6.93 -34.23
N ARG A 44 4.09 7.68 -34.00
CA ARG A 44 2.78 7.10 -33.69
C ARG A 44 2.14 6.49 -34.93
N ASP A 45 1.95 5.19 -34.87
CA ASP A 45 1.15 4.45 -35.82
C ASP A 45 -0.32 4.49 -35.38
N TYR A 46 -1.21 4.83 -36.32
CA TYR A 46 -2.66 4.95 -36.08
C TYR A 46 -3.43 3.72 -36.58
N THR A 47 -2.74 2.77 -37.22
CA THR A 47 -3.38 1.63 -37.90
C THR A 47 -3.66 0.46 -36.96
N TYR A 48 -2.94 0.33 -35.84
CA TYR A 48 -3.09 -0.77 -34.89
C TYR A 48 -3.79 -0.36 -33.58
N SER A 49 -4.41 -1.33 -32.89
CA SER A 49 -4.98 -1.12 -31.55
C SER A 49 -3.88 -0.82 -30.53
N LYS A 50 -4.22 -0.09 -29.46
CA LYS A 50 -3.27 0.38 -28.43
C LYS A 50 -2.58 -0.74 -27.65
N ASP A 51 -3.05 -1.97 -27.77
CA ASP A 51 -2.50 -3.15 -27.08
C ASP A 51 -1.28 -3.75 -27.78
N VAL A 52 -0.92 -3.27 -28.98
CA VAL A 52 0.30 -3.68 -29.68
C VAL A 52 1.25 -2.51 -29.85
N ILE A 53 2.53 -2.74 -29.54
CA ILE A 53 3.59 -1.73 -29.67
C ILE A 53 4.06 -1.73 -31.13
N SER A 54 3.55 -0.80 -31.95
CA SER A 54 4.06 -0.55 -33.30
C SER A 54 4.65 0.86 -33.41
N VAL A 55 5.74 0.98 -34.17
CA VAL A 55 6.45 2.23 -34.41
C VAL A 55 6.48 2.49 -35.90
N ASN A 56 5.97 3.64 -36.33
CA ASN A 56 6.06 4.06 -37.71
C ASN A 56 7.48 4.57 -38.02
N ASN A 57 7.98 4.27 -39.23
CA ASN A 57 9.30 4.71 -39.72
C ASN A 57 10.49 4.40 -38.78
N ARG A 58 10.78 3.11 -38.62
CA ARG A 58 11.82 2.58 -37.73
C ARG A 58 13.20 3.23 -37.91
N ASN A 59 13.61 3.56 -39.14
CA ASN A 59 14.93 4.13 -39.40
C ASN A 59 15.08 5.54 -38.80
N VAL A 60 14.05 6.39 -38.95
CA VAL A 60 14.05 7.74 -38.35
C VAL A 60 14.02 7.65 -36.83
N TYR A 61 13.29 6.69 -36.28
CA TYR A 61 13.29 6.43 -34.84
C TYR A 61 14.69 6.05 -34.31
N MET A 62 15.42 5.20 -35.05
CA MET A 62 16.80 4.81 -34.66
C MET A 62 17.75 6.00 -34.69
N VAL A 63 17.67 6.87 -35.70
CA VAL A 63 18.51 8.09 -35.76
C VAL A 63 18.15 9.07 -34.64
N PHE A 64 16.85 9.30 -34.42
CA PHE A 64 16.37 10.19 -33.37
C PHE A 64 16.78 9.71 -31.97
N SER A 65 16.57 8.43 -31.67
CA SER A 65 16.93 7.83 -30.37
C SER A 65 18.44 7.86 -30.11
N TYR A 66 19.27 7.71 -31.14
CA TYR A 66 20.73 7.86 -31.02
C TYR A 66 21.15 9.25 -30.53
N PHE A 67 20.62 10.33 -31.13
CA PHE A 67 20.91 11.68 -30.66
C PHE A 67 20.30 11.96 -29.28
N TRP A 68 19.08 11.46 -29.05
CA TRP A 68 18.39 11.63 -27.78
C TRP A 68 19.14 10.98 -26.61
N PHE A 69 19.84 9.86 -26.84
CA PHE A 69 20.63 9.18 -25.83
C PHE A 69 21.66 10.11 -25.15
N PHE A 70 22.37 10.94 -25.93
CA PHE A 70 23.40 11.84 -25.39
C PHE A 70 22.82 12.96 -24.54
N ILE A 71 21.61 13.44 -24.86
CA ILE A 71 20.89 14.45 -24.06
C ILE A 71 20.24 13.79 -22.83
N GLY A 72 19.75 12.55 -23.00
CA GLY A 72 19.09 11.77 -21.97
C GLY A 72 20.03 11.33 -20.86
N LEU A 73 21.31 11.07 -21.14
CA LEU A 73 22.30 10.62 -20.14
C LEU A 73 22.50 11.63 -18.99
N PRO A 74 22.86 12.91 -19.23
CA PRO A 74 23.01 13.88 -18.15
C PRO A 74 21.67 14.21 -17.47
N MET A 75 20.57 14.24 -18.22
CA MET A 75 19.21 14.43 -17.65
C MET A 75 18.82 13.27 -16.73
N GLY A 76 19.18 12.04 -17.09
CA GLY A 76 18.97 10.83 -16.29
C GLY A 76 19.76 10.85 -14.99
N PHE A 77 21.01 11.32 -15.03
CA PHE A 77 21.82 11.52 -13.83
C PHE A 77 21.20 12.53 -12.85
N PHE A 78 20.78 13.70 -13.36
CA PHE A 78 20.11 14.70 -12.54
C PHE A 78 18.77 14.19 -11.98
N SER A 79 18.00 13.47 -12.80
CA SER A 79 16.76 12.80 -12.37
C SER A 79 17.00 11.76 -11.26
N ALA A 80 18.09 11.00 -11.34
CA ALA A 80 18.46 10.03 -10.31
C ALA A 80 18.79 10.71 -8.97
N ILE A 81 19.52 11.84 -8.99
CA ILE A 81 19.77 12.64 -7.78
C ILE A 81 18.45 13.15 -7.21
N LEU A 82 17.59 13.74 -8.04
CA LEU A 82 16.27 14.20 -7.60
C LEU A 82 15.39 13.06 -7.05
N ARG A 83 15.51 11.84 -7.61
CA ARG A 83 14.82 10.65 -7.12
C ARG A 83 15.27 10.30 -5.70
N ILE A 84 16.58 10.34 -5.43
CA ILE A 84 17.13 10.09 -4.09
C ILE A 84 16.65 11.16 -3.12
N LEU A 85 16.71 12.44 -3.51
CA LEU A 85 16.22 13.56 -2.68
C LEU A 85 14.73 13.45 -2.35
N LYS A 86 13.89 13.14 -3.34
CA LYS A 86 12.45 12.90 -3.14
C LYS A 86 12.19 11.71 -2.22
N ALA A 87 12.92 10.60 -2.41
CA ALA A 87 12.80 9.42 -1.55
C ALA A 87 13.20 9.72 -0.11
N MET A 88 14.27 10.48 0.12
CA MET A 88 14.66 10.92 1.46
C MET A 88 13.62 11.83 2.10
N LEU A 89 13.06 12.78 1.34
CA LEU A 89 12.02 13.69 1.85
C LEU A 89 10.75 12.93 2.23
N VAL A 90 10.24 12.07 1.34
CA VAL A 90 9.05 11.26 1.60
C VAL A 90 9.31 10.27 2.74
N GLY A 91 10.48 9.61 2.74
CA GLY A 91 10.88 8.73 3.81
C GLY A 91 10.88 9.43 5.17
N ALA A 92 11.50 10.61 5.27
CA ALA A 92 11.54 11.40 6.50
C ALA A 92 10.14 11.84 6.99
N LEU A 93 9.24 12.21 6.07
CA LEU A 93 7.86 12.55 6.42
C LEU A 93 7.04 11.34 6.88
N MET A 94 7.38 10.13 6.41
CA MET A 94 6.70 8.88 6.79
C MET A 94 7.28 8.25 8.05
N LEU A 95 8.54 8.54 8.45
CA LEU A 95 9.16 8.02 9.68
C LEU A 95 8.30 8.13 10.96
N PRO A 96 7.61 9.25 11.26
CA PRO A 96 6.77 9.33 12.46
C PRO A 96 5.49 8.48 12.37
N ARG A 97 5.09 8.04 11.17
CA ARG A 97 3.89 7.25 10.95
C ARG A 97 4.24 5.76 10.88
N ILE A 98 4.01 5.06 11.99
CA ILE A 98 4.34 3.63 12.13
C ILE A 98 3.33 2.72 11.39
N ASP A 99 2.16 3.26 11.02
CA ASP A 99 1.09 2.50 10.34
C ASP A 99 1.47 2.02 8.92
N HIS A 100 2.54 2.56 8.31
CA HIS A 100 2.92 2.23 6.94
C HIS A 100 4.44 2.02 6.84
N SER A 101 4.87 0.97 6.13
CA SER A 101 6.30 0.75 5.89
C SER A 101 6.83 1.74 4.85
N VAL A 102 8.04 2.27 5.07
CA VAL A 102 8.75 3.09 4.08
C VAL A 102 9.37 2.21 2.98
N MET A 103 9.47 0.91 3.23
CA MET A 103 10.12 -0.05 2.35
C MET A 103 9.17 -0.52 1.22
N PRO A 104 9.68 -0.83 0.01
CA PRO A 104 8.87 -1.45 -1.03
C PRO A 104 8.25 -2.78 -0.59
N ASP A 105 7.16 -3.13 -1.27
CA ASP A 105 6.46 -4.40 -1.09
C ASP A 105 7.42 -5.58 -1.29
N GLY A 106 7.32 -6.56 -0.39
CA GLY A 106 8.23 -7.71 -0.31
C GLY A 106 9.46 -7.51 0.58
N PHE A 107 9.84 -6.26 0.89
CA PHE A 107 10.94 -5.98 1.82
C PHE A 107 10.47 -5.38 3.16
N GLN A 108 9.16 -5.19 3.35
CA GLN A 108 8.55 -4.63 4.57
C GLN A 108 9.01 -5.32 5.87
N GLN A 109 9.41 -6.60 5.82
CA GLN A 109 9.94 -7.33 6.97
C GLN A 109 11.24 -6.77 7.55
N ILE A 110 12.00 -5.99 6.77
CA ILE A 110 13.23 -5.36 7.26
C ILE A 110 12.88 -4.10 8.09
N ASP A 111 11.68 -3.55 7.91
CA ASP A 111 11.19 -2.40 8.67
C ASP A 111 10.72 -2.84 10.06
N GLN A 112 11.60 -2.68 11.05
CA GLN A 112 11.33 -3.04 12.44
C GLN A 112 10.17 -2.23 13.04
N GLY A 113 10.00 -0.97 12.64
CA GLY A 113 8.93 -0.12 13.17
C GLY A 113 7.56 -0.63 12.74
N PHE A 114 7.42 -0.88 11.44
CA PHE A 114 6.20 -1.46 10.88
C PHE A 114 5.89 -2.85 11.45
N ASN A 115 6.89 -3.73 11.56
CA ASN A 115 6.69 -5.06 12.15
C ASN A 115 6.23 -4.99 13.61
N ALA A 116 6.82 -4.10 14.41
CA ALA A 116 6.40 -3.91 15.81
C ALA A 116 4.94 -3.46 15.91
N TYR A 117 4.49 -2.61 14.99
CA TYR A 117 3.09 -2.19 14.90
C TYR A 117 2.14 -3.35 14.53
N ILE A 118 2.51 -4.18 13.56
CA ILE A 118 1.73 -5.38 13.20
C ILE A 118 1.63 -6.35 14.39
N CYS A 119 2.74 -6.61 15.08
CA CYS A 119 2.74 -7.42 16.31
C CYS A 119 1.82 -6.83 17.38
N TYR A 120 1.89 -5.52 17.61
CA TYR A 120 1.02 -4.82 18.55
C TYR A 120 -0.47 -4.96 18.16
N LEU A 121 -0.80 -4.90 16.87
CA LEU A 121 -2.17 -5.05 16.39
C LEU A 121 -2.71 -6.48 16.62
N HIS A 122 -1.89 -7.50 16.39
CA HIS A 122 -2.26 -8.89 16.67
C HIS A 122 -2.50 -9.13 18.15
N VAL A 123 -1.59 -8.66 19.01
CA VAL A 123 -1.73 -8.75 20.47
C VAL A 123 -3.01 -8.05 20.93
N GLN A 124 -3.27 -6.83 20.46
CA GLN A 124 -4.51 -6.14 20.79
C GLN A 124 -5.76 -6.89 20.32
N THR A 125 -5.73 -7.45 19.10
CA THR A 125 -6.87 -8.20 18.58
C THR A 125 -7.13 -9.46 19.39
N ALA A 126 -6.08 -10.13 19.87
CA ALA A 126 -6.20 -11.30 20.74
C ALA A 126 -6.76 -10.95 22.13
N TYR A 127 -6.21 -9.92 22.80
CA TYR A 127 -6.57 -9.59 24.18
C TYR A 127 -7.79 -8.66 24.32
N ARG A 128 -8.06 -7.82 23.31
CA ARG A 128 -9.12 -6.80 23.33
C ARG A 128 -10.16 -7.01 22.22
N ASN A 129 -10.48 -8.27 21.90
CA ASN A 129 -11.52 -8.56 20.95
C ASN A 129 -12.91 -8.13 21.50
N PRO A 130 -13.61 -7.14 20.89
CA PRO A 130 -14.88 -6.66 21.41
C PRO A 130 -15.99 -7.71 21.30
N ILE A 131 -15.95 -8.58 20.29
CA ILE A 131 -16.95 -9.66 20.08
C ILE A 131 -16.83 -10.68 21.21
N LEU A 132 -15.61 -11.14 21.51
CA LEU A 132 -15.38 -12.08 22.60
C LEU A 132 -15.79 -11.48 23.95
N ARG A 133 -15.43 -10.21 24.20
CA ARG A 133 -15.81 -9.51 25.44
C ARG A 133 -17.32 -9.45 25.61
N VAL A 134 -18.06 -9.05 24.57
CA VAL A 134 -19.53 -8.99 24.61
C VAL A 134 -20.13 -10.39 24.74
N PHE A 135 -19.59 -11.40 24.06
CA PHE A 135 -20.02 -12.79 24.18
C PHE A 135 -19.89 -13.30 25.63
N CYS A 136 -18.74 -13.10 26.27
CA CYS A 136 -18.53 -13.46 27.68
C CYS A 136 -19.45 -12.68 28.61
N GLN A 137 -19.72 -11.40 28.34
CA GLN A 137 -20.67 -10.60 29.11
C GLN A 137 -22.10 -11.14 29.01
N ILE A 138 -22.55 -11.49 27.80
CA ILE A 138 -23.86 -12.12 27.58
C ILE A 138 -23.92 -13.44 28.35
N LEU A 139 -22.91 -14.30 28.22
CA LEU A 139 -22.87 -15.57 28.94
C LEU A 139 -22.92 -15.37 30.46
N SER A 140 -22.10 -14.47 31.01
CA SER A 140 -22.08 -14.18 32.45
C SER A 140 -23.41 -13.62 32.95
N ASP A 141 -24.03 -12.71 32.20
CA ASP A 141 -25.35 -12.15 32.52
C ASP A 141 -26.44 -13.23 32.50
N GLN A 142 -26.39 -14.13 31.51
CA GLN A 142 -27.29 -15.29 31.45
C GLN A 142 -27.05 -16.27 32.60
N THR A 143 -25.80 -16.51 33.03
CA THR A 143 -25.49 -17.38 34.18
C THR A 143 -25.99 -16.78 35.49
N GLN A 144 -25.80 -15.48 35.71
CA GLN A 144 -26.31 -14.77 36.90
C GLN A 144 -27.84 -14.74 36.94
N LYS A 145 -28.50 -14.62 35.78
CA LYS A 145 -29.96 -14.68 35.65
C LYS A 145 -30.52 -16.11 35.71
N ASN A 146 -29.74 -17.13 35.30
CA ASN A 146 -30.12 -18.55 35.35
C ASN A 146 -29.82 -19.22 36.72
N THR A 147 -30.20 -18.55 37.81
CA THR A 147 -30.44 -19.24 39.09
C THR A 147 -31.77 -20.03 39.10
N GLY A 148 -32.52 -20.00 37.98
CA GLY A 148 -33.72 -20.81 37.72
C GLY A 148 -33.49 -22.10 36.91
N PRO A 149 -34.51 -22.95 36.71
CA PRO A 149 -34.38 -24.35 36.28
C PRO A 149 -33.77 -24.55 34.88
N LYS A 150 -33.15 -25.72 34.68
CA LYS A 150 -32.54 -26.17 33.42
C LYS A 150 -33.48 -26.01 32.22
N TRP A 151 -32.87 -25.65 31.10
CA TRP A 151 -33.48 -25.36 29.80
C TRP A 151 -34.73 -26.19 29.47
N THR A 152 -35.84 -25.51 29.15
CA THR A 152 -37.09 -26.17 28.75
C THR A 152 -36.98 -26.73 27.33
N ARG A 153 -37.68 -27.84 27.04
CA ARG A 153 -37.65 -28.49 25.69
C ARG A 153 -38.01 -27.52 24.56
N SER A 154 -38.81 -26.48 24.83
CA SER A 154 -39.21 -25.47 23.84
C SER A 154 -38.07 -24.53 23.44
N ALA A 155 -37.20 -24.15 24.38
CA ALA A 155 -36.00 -23.35 24.07
C ALA A 155 -35.02 -24.14 23.19
N GLN A 156 -34.92 -25.46 23.42
CA GLN A 156 -34.09 -26.36 22.61
C GLN A 156 -34.57 -26.57 21.20
N ALA A 157 -35.87 -26.70 21.00
CA ALA A 157 -36.45 -26.73 19.66
C ALA A 157 -36.14 -25.41 18.90
N ARG A 158 -36.26 -24.26 19.58
CA ARG A 158 -35.98 -22.95 18.97
C ARG A 158 -34.52 -22.79 18.56
N ALA A 159 -33.55 -23.10 19.41
CA ALA A 159 -32.14 -22.97 19.02
C ALA A 159 -31.74 -23.94 17.91
N ARG A 160 -32.28 -25.18 17.90
CA ARG A 160 -32.07 -26.12 16.79
C ARG A 160 -32.62 -25.58 15.48
N TRP A 161 -33.79 -24.95 15.51
CA TRP A 161 -34.38 -24.29 14.33
C TRP A 161 -33.54 -23.10 13.85
N PHE A 162 -33.10 -22.22 14.77
CA PHE A 162 -32.22 -21.11 14.42
C PHE A 162 -30.88 -21.58 13.84
N LEU A 163 -30.31 -22.66 14.39
CA LEU A 163 -29.09 -23.25 13.85
C LEU A 163 -29.29 -23.79 12.42
N ALA A 164 -30.40 -24.48 12.16
CA ALA A 164 -30.75 -24.98 10.83
C ALA A 164 -30.95 -23.83 9.84
N LEU A 165 -31.63 -22.75 10.26
CA LEU A 165 -31.82 -21.55 9.45
C LEU A 165 -30.50 -20.87 9.12
N THR A 166 -29.59 -20.73 10.09
CA THR A 166 -28.26 -20.14 9.88
C THR A 166 -27.45 -20.96 8.90
N LEU A 167 -27.45 -22.29 9.01
CA LEU A 167 -26.72 -23.17 8.09
C LEU A 167 -27.31 -23.19 6.68
N ALA A 168 -28.64 -23.17 6.54
CA ALA A 168 -29.30 -23.10 5.24
C ALA A 168 -28.96 -21.79 4.49
N ARG A 169 -28.78 -20.69 5.23
CA ARG A 169 -28.40 -19.38 4.67
C ARG A 169 -26.90 -19.20 4.48
N ASN A 170 -26.07 -20.06 5.08
CA ASN A 170 -24.61 -19.98 5.02
C ASN A 170 -24.02 -21.36 4.72
N PRO A 171 -24.04 -21.81 3.45
CA PRO A 171 -23.62 -23.17 3.07
C PRO A 171 -22.15 -23.45 3.39
N GLN A 172 -21.28 -22.43 3.37
CA GLN A 172 -19.87 -22.52 3.77
C GLN A 172 -19.66 -22.93 5.23
N LEU A 173 -20.54 -22.49 6.15
CA LEU A 173 -20.46 -22.96 7.54
C LEU A 173 -20.93 -24.41 7.70
N ALA A 174 -21.73 -24.92 6.76
CA ALA A 174 -22.20 -26.30 6.78
C ALA A 174 -21.10 -27.28 6.35
N SER A 175 -20.20 -26.88 5.44
CA SER A 175 -19.00 -27.66 5.11
C SER A 175 -18.03 -27.71 6.28
N ASP A 176 -17.76 -26.58 6.92
CA ASP A 176 -16.74 -26.48 7.99
C ASP A 176 -17.18 -27.13 9.31
N ARG A 177 -18.49 -27.23 9.54
CA ARG A 177 -19.05 -27.87 10.74
C ARG A 177 -18.79 -29.38 10.76
N LYS A 178 -18.53 -30.01 9.61
CA LYS A 178 -18.22 -31.44 9.55
C LYS A 178 -16.74 -31.59 9.88
N PRO A 179 -16.35 -32.17 11.04
CA PRO A 179 -14.95 -32.35 11.34
C PRO A 179 -14.35 -33.24 10.25
N ASP A 180 -13.37 -32.71 9.52
CA ASP A 180 -12.62 -33.50 8.57
C ASP A 180 -11.79 -34.53 9.36
N VAL A 181 -12.18 -35.80 9.27
CA VAL A 181 -11.46 -36.93 9.87
C VAL A 181 -10.07 -37.10 9.23
N ARG A 182 -9.73 -36.31 8.19
CA ARG A 182 -8.44 -36.27 7.50
C ARG A 182 -7.72 -34.92 7.56
N ALA A 183 -8.07 -34.04 8.50
CA ALA A 183 -7.16 -32.92 8.79
C ALA A 183 -5.82 -33.50 9.32
N PRO A 184 -4.64 -33.02 8.87
CA PRO A 184 -3.41 -33.25 9.62
C PRO A 184 -3.67 -32.84 11.07
N GLU A 185 -3.06 -33.55 12.02
CA GLU A 185 -3.26 -33.31 13.45
C GLU A 185 -3.37 -31.81 13.73
N PRO A 186 -4.34 -31.38 14.56
CA PRO A 186 -4.47 -29.98 14.91
C PRO A 186 -3.07 -29.51 15.31
N VAL A 187 -2.55 -28.50 14.60
CA VAL A 187 -1.30 -27.83 14.99
C VAL A 187 -1.43 -27.65 16.48
N GLN A 188 -0.59 -28.38 17.21
CA GLN A 188 -0.66 -28.49 18.65
C GLN A 188 -0.82 -27.05 19.12
N ALA A 189 -1.99 -26.71 19.65
CA ALA A 189 -2.09 -25.53 20.46
C ALA A 189 -1.22 -25.89 21.65
N ASP A 190 0.08 -25.58 21.54
CA ASP A 190 0.98 -25.59 22.66
C ASP A 190 0.20 -24.84 23.72
N HIS A 191 -0.25 -25.57 24.73
CA HIS A 191 -0.80 -24.99 25.92
C HIS A 191 0.34 -24.17 26.52
N ALA A 192 0.44 -22.93 26.06
CA ALA A 192 1.34 -21.96 26.62
C ALA A 192 0.98 -21.87 28.09
N GLU A 193 2.01 -22.07 28.91
CA GLU A 193 1.92 -22.11 30.35
C GLU A 193 1.16 -20.87 30.86
N HIS A 194 0.23 -21.12 31.79
CA HIS A 194 -0.47 -20.15 32.64
C HIS A 194 -0.59 -18.69 32.12
N GLY A 195 -1.38 -18.48 31.06
CA GLY A 195 -1.87 -17.15 30.65
C GLY A 195 -1.24 -16.54 29.40
N ASP A 196 -0.26 -17.21 28.81
CA ASP A 196 0.41 -16.73 27.60
C ASP A 196 -0.39 -17.10 26.35
N VAL A 197 -0.70 -16.12 25.50
CA VAL A 197 -1.30 -16.37 24.17
C VAL A 197 -0.16 -16.45 23.18
N LYS A 198 0.19 -17.65 22.72
CA LYS A 198 1.17 -17.86 21.65
C LYS A 198 0.53 -17.40 20.33
N ILE A 199 0.89 -16.21 19.88
CA ILE A 199 0.47 -15.69 18.57
C ILE A 199 1.55 -16.08 17.57
N GLU A 200 1.24 -17.02 16.68
CA GLU A 200 2.08 -17.30 15.54
C GLU A 200 1.96 -16.13 14.55
N VAL A 201 2.92 -15.21 14.62
CA VAL A 201 3.09 -14.18 13.61
C VAL A 201 3.75 -14.87 12.42
N GLY A 202 2.95 -15.51 11.57
CA GLY A 202 3.41 -16.05 10.29
C GLY A 202 4.15 -14.97 9.51
N GLN A 203 5.12 -15.37 8.67
CA GLN A 203 5.86 -14.45 7.79
C GLN A 203 4.87 -13.55 7.06
N TYR A 204 4.84 -12.27 7.43
CA TYR A 204 4.15 -11.23 6.67
C TYR A 204 4.98 -11.00 5.40
N GLY A 205 4.93 -11.97 4.49
CA GLY A 205 5.53 -11.92 3.17
C GLY A 205 4.60 -11.24 2.18
N SER A 206 5.15 -10.88 1.02
CA SER A 206 4.52 -10.16 -0.11
C SER A 206 3.20 -10.78 -0.63
N ASP A 207 2.88 -11.97 -0.16
CA ASP A 207 1.88 -12.93 -0.60
C ASP A 207 0.47 -12.57 -0.08
N ASN A 208 0.39 -11.79 1.01
CA ASN A 208 -0.89 -11.42 1.64
C ASN A 208 -1.61 -10.25 0.94
N ALA A 209 -0.98 -9.63 -0.08
CA ALA A 209 -1.66 -8.70 -0.97
C ALA A 209 -2.78 -9.38 -1.79
N GLY A 210 -2.79 -10.72 -1.86
CA GLY A 210 -3.86 -11.51 -2.49
C GLY A 210 -5.20 -11.51 -1.71
N LEU A 211 -5.21 -11.18 -0.42
CA LEU A 211 -6.46 -11.19 0.38
C LEU A 211 -7.29 -9.90 0.29
N ILE A 212 -6.85 -8.93 -0.52
CA ILE A 212 -7.62 -7.68 -0.80
C ILE A 212 -8.08 -7.62 -2.27
N GLN A 213 -7.70 -8.59 -3.12
CA GLN A 213 -8.21 -8.74 -4.47
C GLN A 213 -8.74 -10.16 -4.70
N ASP A 214 -9.76 -10.56 -3.94
CA ASP A 214 -10.71 -11.57 -4.44
C ASP A 214 -12.09 -10.92 -4.49
N LYS A 215 -12.57 -10.75 -5.72
CA LYS A 215 -13.86 -10.17 -6.08
C LYS A 215 -14.57 -11.14 -7.00
#